data_AF-A0A3B9HTL9-F1
#
_entry.id   AF-A0A3B9HTL9-F1
#
_cell.length_a   1.000
_cell.length_b   1.000
_cell.length_c   1.000
_cell.angle_alpha   90.00
_cell.angle_beta   90.00
_cell.angle_gamma   90.00
#
_symmetry.space_group_name_H-M   'P 1'
#
loop_
_entity.id
_entity.type
_entity.pdbx_description
1 polymer ?
#
loop_
_entity_poly.entity_id
_entity_poly.type
_entity_poly.pdbx_seq_one_letter_code
_entity_poly.pdbx_strand_id
1 'polypeptide(L)'
;MMNKNRRRAFSLVEILIVIMMITAGILPIYSLMQSGQKRIVRADTRTMATLFGTSAIELARTLGYDKAQKLHNDEEYLELQKTADNNGFEMHFEPTLQPVTPLPPGAKPMFLLRIKITVVSKYRTAETDVPVLTFVSILSDPRYNYY
;
A
#
# COMPACT_ATOMS: atom_id res chain seq x y z
N MET A 1 41.36 66.20 9.40
CA MET A 1 41.46 64.87 8.75
C MET A 1 40.26 64.06 9.25
N MET A 2 39.15 64.03 8.50
CA MET A 2 37.87 63.49 8.99
C MET A 2 37.76 62.03 8.56
N ASN A 3 37.85 61.10 9.52
CA ASN A 3 37.76 59.66 9.30
C ASN A 3 36.40 59.30 8.70
N LYS A 4 36.43 58.86 7.45
CA LYS A 4 35.27 58.51 6.63
C LYS A 4 34.82 57.08 6.93
N ASN A 5 34.38 56.82 8.16
CA ASN A 5 33.65 55.58 8.47
C ASN A 5 32.18 55.76 8.04
N ARG A 6 31.92 55.63 6.74
CA ARG A 6 30.56 55.42 6.23
C ARG A 6 30.09 54.04 6.66
N ARG A 7 29.49 53.92 7.86
CA ARG A 7 28.60 52.81 8.16
C ARG A 7 27.40 52.91 7.20
N ARG A 8 27.38 52.10 6.14
CA ARG A 8 26.22 51.99 5.25
C ARG A 8 25.08 51.36 6.06
N ALA A 9 24.14 52.18 6.50
CA ALA A 9 22.88 51.70 7.05
C ALA A 9 22.03 51.21 5.87
N PHE A 10 21.71 49.92 5.83
CA PHE A 10 20.78 49.38 4.85
C PHE A 10 19.38 49.95 5.11
N SER A 11 18.69 50.33 4.03
CA SER A 11 17.30 50.80 4.15
C SER A 11 16.39 49.64 4.55
N LEU A 12 15.36 49.92 5.37
CA LEU A 12 14.36 48.92 5.77
C LEU A 12 13.68 48.26 4.55
N VAL A 13 13.57 49.00 3.45
CA VAL A 13 13.07 48.51 2.15
C VAL A 13 14.02 47.50 1.52
N GLU A 14 15.34 47.74 1.56
CA GLU A 14 16.33 46.77 1.03
C GLU A 14 16.29 45.46 1.81
N ILE A 15 16.14 45.52 3.13
CA ILE A 15 16.02 44.33 3.98
C ILE A 15 14.75 43.53 3.62
N LEU A 16 13.61 44.21 3.41
CA LEU A 16 12.36 43.58 2.99
C LEU A 16 12.46 42.90 1.61
N ILE A 17 13.10 43.56 0.64
CA ILE A 17 13.31 42.99 -0.71
C ILE A 17 14.17 41.72 -0.63
N VAL A 18 15.23 41.74 0.20
CA VAL A 18 16.10 40.57 0.39
C VAL A 18 15.32 39.41 1.03
N ILE A 19 14.51 39.66 2.06
CA ILE A 19 13.65 38.62 2.67
C ILE A 19 12.66 38.08 1.64
N MET A 20 12.07 38.94 0.82
CA MET A 20 11.11 38.55 -0.21
C MET A 20 11.76 37.71 -1.33
N MET A 21 12.99 38.05 -1.75
CA MET A 21 13.75 37.23 -2.70
C MET A 21 14.15 35.88 -2.12
N ILE A 22 14.61 35.84 -0.87
CA ILE A 22 14.97 34.60 -0.19
C ILE A 22 13.75 33.69 -0.05
N THR A 23 12.61 34.22 0.38
CA THR A 23 11.37 33.44 0.52
C THR A 23 10.83 32.96 -0.83
N ALA A 24 10.86 33.80 -1.87
CA ALA A 24 10.47 33.40 -3.23
C ALA A 24 11.37 32.31 -3.82
N GLY A 25 12.66 32.28 -3.49
CA GLY A 25 13.58 31.22 -3.92
C GLY A 25 13.43 29.91 -3.13
N ILE A 26 13.11 30.00 -1.84
CA ILE A 26 13.00 28.84 -0.94
C ILE A 26 11.67 28.09 -1.13
N LEU A 27 10.56 28.79 -1.34
CA LEU A 27 9.22 28.17 -1.44
C LEU A 27 9.13 27.05 -2.51
N PRO A 28 9.64 27.25 -3.74
CA PRO A 28 9.59 26.22 -4.78
C PRO A 28 10.34 24.95 -4.36
N ILE A 29 11.49 25.09 -3.69
CA ILE A 29 12.32 23.97 -3.22
C ILE A 29 11.56 23.15 -2.18
N TYR A 30 10.93 23.81 -1.20
CA TYR A 30 10.09 23.12 -0.20
C TYR A 30 8.93 22.37 -0.87
N SER A 31 8.27 22.98 -1.86
CA SER A 31 7.18 22.31 -2.57
C SER A 31 7.64 21.06 -3.31
N LEU A 32 8.81 21.12 -3.97
CA LEU A 32 9.40 19.99 -4.68
C LEU A 32 9.83 18.89 -3.71
N MET A 33 10.51 19.24 -2.62
CA MET A 33 10.91 18.28 -1.58
C MET A 33 9.69 17.58 -0.97
N GLN A 34 8.65 18.33 -0.60
CA GLN A 34 7.43 17.76 -0.03
C GLN A 34 6.72 16.85 -1.05
N SER A 35 6.66 17.25 -2.33
CA SER A 35 6.08 16.40 -3.38
C SER A 35 6.89 15.13 -3.65
N GLY A 36 8.23 15.20 -3.60
CA GLY A 36 9.13 14.07 -3.76
C GLY A 36 9.02 13.08 -2.60
N GLN A 37 9.04 13.58 -1.36
CA GLN A 37 8.80 12.77 -0.16
C GLN A 37 7.44 12.06 -0.22
N LYS A 38 6.37 12.77 -0.61
CA LYS A 38 5.04 12.17 -0.80
C LYS A 38 5.05 11.03 -1.81
N ARG A 39 5.77 11.18 -2.93
CA ARG A 39 5.89 10.10 -3.94
C ARG A 39 6.67 8.90 -3.42
N ILE A 40 7.78 9.12 -2.73
CA ILE A 40 8.62 8.05 -2.15
C ILE A 40 7.81 7.24 -1.13
N VAL A 41 7.13 7.91 -0.19
CA VAL A 41 6.31 7.25 0.83
C VAL A 41 5.19 6.42 0.19
N ARG A 42 4.51 6.95 -0.85
CA ARG A 42 3.48 6.18 -1.57
C ARG A 42 4.04 4.95 -2.28
N ALA A 43 5.20 5.07 -2.92
CA ALA A 43 5.85 3.97 -3.62
C ALA A 43 6.29 2.85 -2.65
N ASP A 44 6.87 3.24 -1.52
CA ASP A 44 7.27 2.33 -0.45
C ASP A 44 6.05 1.62 0.16
N THR A 45 5.00 2.39 0.47
CA THR A 45 3.74 1.86 1.02
C THR A 45 3.09 0.84 0.07
N ARG A 46 3.06 1.13 -1.23
CA ARG A 46 2.54 0.21 -2.25
C ARG A 46 3.38 -1.07 -2.34
N THR A 47 4.71 -0.94 -2.24
CA THR A 47 5.63 -2.07 -2.31
C THR A 47 5.42 -3.01 -1.12
N MET A 48 5.39 -2.47 0.10
CA MET A 48 5.11 -3.25 1.31
C MET A 48 3.73 -3.90 1.29
N ALA A 49 2.68 -3.15 0.93
CA ALA A 49 1.34 -3.71 0.78
C ALA A 49 1.28 -4.83 -0.27
N THR A 50 2.07 -4.70 -1.34
CA THR A 50 2.21 -5.77 -2.35
C THR A 50 2.85 -7.00 -1.76
N LEU A 51 3.97 -6.86 -1.04
CA LEU A 51 4.66 -7.99 -0.41
C LEU A 51 3.72 -8.77 0.53
N PHE A 52 3.01 -8.07 1.42
CA PHE A 52 2.06 -8.74 2.34
C PHE A 52 0.93 -9.45 1.58
N GLY A 53 0.35 -8.79 0.58
CA GLY A 53 -0.73 -9.36 -0.22
C GLY A 53 -0.30 -10.58 -1.06
N THR A 54 0.87 -10.50 -1.70
CA THR A 54 1.41 -11.61 -2.50
C THR A 54 1.81 -12.78 -1.62
N SER A 55 2.45 -12.54 -0.46
CA SER A 55 2.84 -13.61 0.46
C SER A 55 1.62 -14.37 0.98
N ALA A 56 0.54 -13.67 1.33
CA ALA A 56 -0.71 -14.33 1.75
C ALA A 56 -1.33 -15.18 0.66
N ILE A 57 -1.31 -14.71 -0.59
CA ILE A 57 -1.84 -15.47 -1.73
C ILE A 57 -0.97 -16.68 -2.05
N GLU A 58 0.36 -16.54 -2.02
CA GLU A 58 1.27 -17.67 -2.27
C GLU A 58 1.17 -18.72 -1.16
N LEU A 59 1.03 -18.31 0.10
CA LEU A 59 0.73 -19.21 1.21
C LEU A 59 -0.58 -19.96 0.96
N ALA A 60 -1.64 -19.26 0.58
CA ALA A 60 -2.93 -19.87 0.26
C ALA A 60 -2.82 -20.89 -0.90
N ARG A 61 -2.06 -20.58 -1.94
CA ARG A 61 -1.80 -21.52 -3.06
C ARG A 61 -1.04 -22.75 -2.60
N THR A 62 -0.04 -22.56 -1.75
CA THR A 62 0.81 -23.65 -1.22
C THR A 62 0.01 -24.59 -0.32
N LEU A 63 -0.88 -24.05 0.52
CA LEU A 63 -1.75 -24.84 1.39
C LEU A 63 -2.83 -25.62 0.63
N GLY A 64 -3.22 -25.14 -0.55
CA GLY A 64 -4.18 -25.78 -1.43
C GLY A 64 -5.65 -25.60 -0.99
N TYR A 65 -6.56 -26.14 -1.79
CA TYR A 65 -7.99 -25.83 -1.75
C TYR A 65 -8.64 -25.94 -0.36
N ASP A 66 -8.47 -27.05 0.35
CA ASP A 66 -9.16 -27.30 1.61
C ASP A 66 -8.66 -26.38 2.74
N LYS A 67 -7.35 -26.29 2.91
CA LYS A 67 -6.73 -25.51 3.99
C LYS A 67 -6.86 -24.02 3.74
N ALA A 68 -6.74 -23.58 2.50
CA ALA A 68 -6.78 -22.17 2.16
C ALA A 68 -8.16 -21.52 2.41
N GLN A 69 -9.25 -22.29 2.55
CA GLN A 69 -10.55 -21.77 3.01
C GLN A 69 -10.49 -21.23 4.45
N LYS A 70 -9.60 -21.79 5.26
CA LYS A 70 -9.41 -21.46 6.68
C LYS A 70 -8.07 -20.79 6.93
N LEU A 71 -7.55 -20.07 5.92
CA LEU A 71 -6.24 -19.39 5.99
C LEU A 71 -6.10 -18.50 7.22
N HIS A 72 -7.18 -17.86 7.68
CA HIS A 72 -7.17 -17.04 8.90
C HIS A 72 -6.84 -17.80 10.20
N ASN A 73 -6.85 -19.13 10.20
CA ASN A 73 -6.45 -19.96 11.33
C ASN A 73 -5.04 -20.56 11.15
N ASP A 74 -4.39 -20.30 10.01
CA ASP A 74 -3.05 -20.78 9.72
C ASP A 74 -2.01 -19.95 10.47
N GLU A 75 -1.02 -20.62 11.07
CA GLU A 75 -0.01 -19.97 11.92
C GLU A 75 0.86 -18.99 11.15
N GLU A 76 1.31 -19.37 9.94
CA GLU A 76 2.14 -18.51 9.10
C GLU A 76 1.34 -17.28 8.62
N TYR A 77 0.06 -17.47 8.32
CA TYR A 77 -0.82 -16.35 7.97
C TYR A 77 -1.03 -15.38 9.15
N LEU A 78 -1.22 -15.89 10.37
CA LEU A 78 -1.37 -15.06 11.56
C LEU A 78 -0.08 -14.29 11.88
N GLU A 79 1.09 -14.90 11.71
CA GLU A 79 2.38 -14.21 11.84
C GLU A 79 2.55 -13.11 10.78
N LEU A 80 2.17 -13.40 9.53
CA LEU A 80 2.18 -12.42 8.45
C LEU A 80 1.25 -11.24 8.75
N GLN A 81 0.04 -11.51 9.25
CA GLN A 81 -0.93 -10.48 9.64
C GLN A 81 -0.38 -9.61 10.78
N LYS A 82 0.23 -10.22 11.80
CA LYS A 82 0.88 -9.49 12.91
C LYS A 82 2.03 -8.63 12.42
N THR A 83 2.83 -9.14 11.49
CA THR A 83 3.94 -8.39 10.88
C THR A 83 3.42 -7.22 10.07
N ALA A 84 2.38 -7.41 9.27
CA ALA A 84 1.71 -6.33 8.55
C ALA A 84 1.16 -5.26 9.51
N ASP A 85 0.53 -5.68 10.61
CA ASP A 85 -0.03 -4.81 11.65
C ASP A 85 1.05 -3.90 12.26
N ASN A 86 2.18 -4.49 12.63
CA ASN A 86 3.35 -3.78 13.17
C ASN A 86 3.95 -2.78 12.17
N ASN A 87 3.79 -3.03 10.86
CA ASN A 87 4.22 -2.13 9.79
C ASN A 87 3.13 -1.14 9.37
N GLY A 88 2.02 -1.06 10.11
CA GLY A 88 0.93 -0.11 9.87
C GLY A 88 0.01 -0.49 8.71
N PHE A 89 -0.11 -1.78 8.41
CA PHE A 89 -1.03 -2.32 7.44
C PHE A 89 -2.08 -3.20 8.11
N GLU A 90 -3.28 -3.21 7.54
CA GLU A 90 -4.36 -4.11 7.91
C GLU A 90 -4.62 -5.06 6.75
N MET A 91 -4.72 -6.36 7.05
CA MET A 91 -4.99 -7.40 6.07
C MET A 91 -6.37 -8.01 6.29
N HIS A 92 -7.17 -8.09 5.23
CA HIS A 92 -8.50 -8.71 5.24
C HIS A 92 -8.52 -9.92 4.31
N PHE A 93 -8.95 -11.06 4.84
CA PHE A 93 -9.10 -12.31 4.10
C PHE A 93 -10.58 -12.61 3.88
N GLU A 94 -10.95 -12.83 2.62
CA GLU A 94 -12.29 -13.14 2.16
C GLU A 94 -12.27 -14.38 1.26
N PRO A 95 -12.55 -15.59 1.79
CA PRO A 95 -12.76 -16.78 0.98
C PRO A 95 -14.18 -16.80 0.43
N THR A 96 -14.35 -17.18 -0.84
CA THR A 96 -15.66 -17.36 -1.47
C THR A 96 -15.66 -18.64 -2.31
N LEU A 97 -16.63 -19.52 -2.08
CA LEU A 97 -16.90 -20.63 -2.98
C LEU A 97 -17.77 -20.15 -4.14
N GLN A 98 -17.22 -20.16 -5.35
CA GLN A 98 -17.89 -19.73 -6.56
C GLN A 98 -18.33 -20.96 -7.36
N PRO A 99 -19.65 -21.16 -7.59
CA PRO A 99 -20.12 -22.29 -8.37
C PRO A 99 -19.66 -22.19 -9.83
N VAL A 100 -19.23 -23.30 -10.40
CA VAL A 100 -18.92 -23.41 -11.83
C VAL A 100 -20.23 -23.62 -12.57
N THR A 101 -20.61 -22.64 -13.40
CA THR A 101 -21.81 -22.71 -14.24
C THR A 101 -21.52 -22.12 -15.62
N PRO A 102 -22.12 -22.65 -16.71
CA PRO A 102 -22.98 -23.84 -16.75
C PRO A 102 -22.19 -25.15 -16.55
N LEU A 103 -22.87 -26.20 -16.07
CA LEU A 103 -22.28 -27.53 -15.89
C LEU A 103 -22.58 -28.43 -17.11
N PRO A 104 -21.64 -29.28 -17.55
CA PRO A 104 -21.90 -30.31 -18.56
C PRO A 104 -23.02 -31.28 -18.12
N PRO A 105 -23.77 -31.89 -19.07
CA PRO A 105 -24.81 -32.87 -18.75
C PRO A 105 -24.23 -34.06 -17.96
N GLY A 106 -24.81 -34.35 -16.80
CA GLY A 106 -24.36 -35.44 -15.91
C GLY A 106 -23.18 -35.10 -14.99
N ALA A 107 -22.63 -33.89 -15.06
CA ALA A 107 -21.56 -33.46 -14.16
C ALA A 107 -22.09 -33.16 -12.75
N LYS A 108 -21.29 -33.51 -11.73
CA LYS A 108 -21.57 -33.12 -10.34
C LYS A 108 -21.35 -31.61 -10.15
N PRO A 109 -22.06 -30.96 -9.21
CA PRO A 109 -21.82 -29.55 -8.87
C PRO A 109 -20.36 -29.33 -8.48
N MET A 110 -19.72 -28.33 -9.08
CA MET A 110 -18.31 -27.98 -8.83
C MET A 110 -18.21 -26.53 -8.33
N PHE A 111 -17.28 -26.29 -7.40
CA PHE A 111 -17.01 -24.97 -6.85
C PHE A 111 -15.52 -24.64 -7.00
N LEU A 112 -15.24 -23.40 -7.38
CA LEU A 112 -13.92 -22.81 -7.32
C LEU A 112 -13.80 -22.00 -6.02
N LEU A 113 -12.67 -22.13 -5.33
CA LEU A 113 -12.38 -21.31 -4.17
C LEU A 113 -11.67 -20.05 -4.64
N ARG A 114 -12.38 -18.92 -4.55
CA ARG A 114 -11.80 -17.60 -4.73
C ARG A 114 -11.32 -17.08 -3.39
N ILE A 115 -10.04 -16.79 -3.28
CA ILE A 115 -9.44 -16.14 -2.11
C ILE A 115 -9.14 -14.71 -2.49
N LYS A 116 -9.68 -13.78 -1.72
CA LYS A 116 -9.40 -12.35 -1.84
C LYS A 116 -8.68 -11.89 -0.58
N ILE A 117 -7.49 -11.29 -0.77
CA ILE A 117 -6.72 -10.62 0.27
C ILE A 117 -6.74 -9.13 -0.03
N THR A 118 -7.16 -8.32 0.91
CA THR A 118 -7.10 -6.86 0.81
C THR A 118 -6.10 -6.32 1.82
N VAL A 119 -5.20 -5.45 1.38
CA VAL A 119 -4.20 -4.80 2.24
C VAL A 119 -4.45 -3.30 2.24
N VAL A 120 -4.64 -2.74 3.43
CA VAL A 120 -4.97 -1.33 3.64
C VAL A 120 -3.92 -0.71 4.56
N SER A 121 -3.37 0.45 4.19
CA SER A 121 -2.52 1.20 5.13
C SER A 121 -3.38 1.89 6.19
N LYS A 122 -3.02 1.72 7.46
CA LYS A 122 -3.63 2.40 8.61
C LYS A 122 -3.28 3.89 8.65
N TYR A 123 -2.13 4.27 8.08
CA TYR A 123 -1.67 5.65 8.02
C TYR A 123 -2.40 6.42 6.90
N ARG A 124 -3.72 6.59 7.04
CA ARG A 124 -4.47 7.58 6.27
C ARG A 124 -4.12 8.97 6.81
N THR A 125 -3.14 9.63 6.21
CA THR A 125 -3.04 11.08 6.39
C THR A 125 -4.01 11.77 5.43
N ALA A 126 -4.65 12.85 5.86
CA ALA A 126 -5.66 13.60 5.09
C ALA A 126 -5.20 14.09 3.69
N GLU A 127 -3.90 13.99 3.38
CA GLU A 127 -3.28 14.38 2.10
C GLU A 127 -2.75 13.20 1.26
N THR A 128 -2.84 11.96 1.74
CA THR A 128 -2.39 10.79 0.97
C THR A 128 -3.52 9.80 0.76
N ASP A 129 -4.02 9.81 -0.48
CA ASP A 129 -4.87 8.76 -1.03
C ASP A 129 -4.00 7.50 -1.19
N VAL A 130 -3.85 6.73 -0.09
CA VAL A 130 -3.07 5.50 -0.10
C VAL A 130 -3.94 4.40 -0.73
N PRO A 131 -3.49 3.74 -1.80
CA PRO A 131 -4.31 2.79 -2.53
C PRO A 131 -4.59 1.54 -1.70
N VAL A 132 -5.85 1.14 -1.65
CA VAL A 132 -6.25 -0.19 -1.19
C VAL A 132 -5.81 -1.20 -2.25
N LEU A 133 -4.97 -2.15 -1.88
CA LEU A 133 -4.52 -3.20 -2.79
C LEU A 133 -5.31 -4.48 -2.55
N THR A 134 -5.83 -5.07 -3.62
CA THR A 134 -6.60 -6.31 -3.58
C THR A 134 -5.91 -7.36 -4.43
N PHE A 135 -5.70 -8.53 -3.85
CA PHE A 135 -5.07 -9.69 -4.47
C PHE A 135 -6.08 -10.82 -4.50
N VAL A 136 -6.16 -11.51 -5.63
CA VAL A 136 -7.13 -12.59 -5.84
C VAL A 136 -6.42 -13.81 -6.38
N SER A 137 -6.74 -14.97 -5.82
CA SER A 137 -6.37 -16.27 -6.37
C SER A 137 -7.59 -17.17 -6.45
N ILE A 138 -7.59 -18.05 -7.43
CA ILE A 138 -8.63 -19.05 -7.63
C ILE A 138 -7.97 -20.42 -7.50
N LEU A 139 -8.54 -21.27 -6.65
CA LEU A 139 -8.11 -22.64 -6.42
C LEU A 139 -9.23 -23.58 -6.85
N SER A 140 -8.88 -24.63 -7.59
CA SER A 140 -9.78 -25.75 -7.89
C SER A 140 -9.57 -26.85 -6.87
N ASP A 141 -10.64 -27.53 -6.48
CA ASP A 141 -10.54 -28.74 -5.67
C ASP A 141 -9.91 -29.85 -6.51
N PRO A 142 -8.73 -30.39 -6.12
CA PRO A 142 -8.02 -31.39 -6.90
C PRO A 142 -8.76 -32.74 -6.97
N ARG A 143 -9.77 -32.96 -6.13
CA ARG A 143 -10.59 -34.19 -6.14
C ARG A 143 -11.67 -34.15 -7.21
N TYR A 144 -11.99 -32.98 -7.75
CA TYR A 144 -12.90 -32.88 -8.88
C TYR A 144 -12.16 -33.24 -10.16
N ASN A 145 -12.30 -34.49 -10.58
CA ASN A 145 -11.95 -34.90 -11.93
C ASN A 145 -13.16 -34.64 -12.84
N TYR A 146 -12.93 -34.03 -14.01
CA TYR A 146 -13.96 -33.85 -15.06
C TYR A 146 -14.29 -35.16 -15.81
N TYR A 147 -13.61 -36.26 -15.46
CA TYR A 147 -13.66 -37.57 -16.10
C TYR A 147 -13.98 -38.67 -15.10
#